data_AF-A0A0C1QQP8-F1
#
_entry.id   AF-A0A0C1QQP8-F1
#
_cell.length_a   1.000
_cell.length_b   1.000
_cell.length_c   1.000
_cell.angle_alpha   90.00
_cell.angle_beta   90.00
_cell.angle_gamma   90.00
#
_symmetry.space_group_name_H-M   'P 1'
#
loop_
_entity.id
_entity.type
_entity.pdbx_description
1 polymer ?
#
loop_
_entity_poly.entity_id
_entity_poly.type
_entity_poly.pdbx_seq_one_letter_code
_entity_poly.pdbx_strand_id
1 'polypeptide(L)'
;MLKVMHTAANSPTPNSQWEDLIKIGAPNSVHWDNIKTQLDLVLLALETLTGIGSEAMLQAAVQLDLESRVPDRVALWRLRQSNPLRKGQGGRKKLDVEEARALVLIICYLAKQHQELIRRAVGLLEQMAENNREPHQAALLGDYIDAFCNTYQERMEEDETISTDELTHLALKLLIDVLFYSSPGGHRRLWLALIDRSTKF
;
A
#
# COMPACT_ATOMS: atom_id res chain seq x y z
N MET A 1 -8.41 -19.01 43.62
CA MET A 1 -7.33 -18.59 42.70
C MET A 1 -7.76 -18.99 41.29
N LEU A 2 -8.51 -18.15 40.59
CA LEU A 2 -9.04 -18.44 39.24
C LEU A 2 -8.00 -18.00 38.21
N LYS A 3 -7.49 -18.94 37.42
CA LYS A 3 -6.54 -18.69 36.33
C LYS A 3 -7.35 -18.29 35.08
N VAL A 4 -7.35 -17.00 34.77
CA VAL A 4 -7.93 -16.50 33.52
C VAL A 4 -7.02 -16.95 32.37
N MET A 5 -7.53 -17.85 31.54
CA MET A 5 -6.91 -18.22 30.27
C MET A 5 -7.21 -17.10 29.27
N HIS A 6 -6.22 -16.26 28.98
CA HIS A 6 -6.26 -15.40 27.82
C HIS A 6 -6.02 -16.25 26.57
N THR A 7 -7.09 -16.51 25.83
CA THR A 7 -7.04 -17.05 24.47
C THR A 7 -6.35 -16.01 23.59
N ALA A 8 -5.08 -16.23 23.24
CA ALA A 8 -4.41 -15.45 22.21
C ALA A 8 -5.19 -15.61 20.90
N ALA A 9 -5.71 -14.52 20.37
CA ALA A 9 -6.35 -14.51 19.06
C ALA A 9 -5.33 -15.01 18.02
N ASN A 10 -5.63 -16.15 17.39
CA ASN A 10 -4.81 -16.73 16.33
C ASN A 10 -4.65 -15.70 15.20
N SER A 11 -3.48 -15.06 15.15
CA SER A 11 -3.10 -14.25 14.00
C SER A 11 -2.94 -15.19 12.80
N PRO A 12 -3.62 -14.96 11.66
CA PRO A 12 -3.53 -15.85 10.51
C PRO A 12 -2.08 -15.92 10.02
N THR A 13 -1.57 -17.14 9.82
CA THR A 13 -0.23 -17.39 9.27
C THR A 13 -0.15 -16.99 7.80
N PRO A 14 1.04 -16.66 7.25
CA PRO A 14 1.19 -16.23 5.86
C PRO A 14 0.52 -17.17 4.84
N ASN A 15 0.68 -18.49 5.02
CA ASN A 15 0.04 -19.50 4.17
C ASN A 15 -1.50 -19.39 4.15
N SER A 16 -2.12 -19.09 5.29
CA SER A 16 -3.59 -18.95 5.36
C SER A 16 -4.12 -17.71 4.62
N GLN A 17 -3.35 -16.61 4.60
CA GLN A 17 -3.74 -15.38 3.91
C GLN A 17 -3.57 -15.51 2.39
N TRP A 18 -2.53 -16.23 1.96
CA TRP A 18 -2.31 -16.56 0.55
C TRP A 18 -3.46 -17.39 -0.02
N GLU A 19 -3.85 -18.47 0.69
CA GLU A 19 -5.00 -19.30 0.30
C GLU A 19 -6.32 -18.52 0.26
N ASP A 20 -6.51 -17.57 1.17
CA ASP A 20 -7.67 -16.68 1.17
C ASP A 20 -7.72 -15.80 -0.10
N LEU A 21 -6.60 -15.22 -0.52
CA LEU A 21 -6.52 -14.43 -1.76
C LEU A 21 -6.80 -15.25 -3.03
N ILE A 22 -6.40 -16.51 -3.05
CA ILE A 22 -6.70 -17.42 -4.17
C ILE A 22 -8.22 -17.64 -4.28
N LYS A 23 -8.92 -17.81 -3.15
CA LYS A 23 -10.37 -18.07 -3.11
C LYS A 23 -11.23 -16.91 -3.57
N ILE A 24 -10.76 -15.66 -3.44
CA ILE A 24 -11.51 -14.46 -3.86
C ILE A 24 -11.60 -14.35 -5.39
N GLY A 25 -10.76 -15.08 -6.13
CA GLY A 25 -10.69 -15.01 -7.58
C GLY A 25 -9.75 -13.91 -8.09
N ALA A 26 -9.64 -13.80 -9.41
CA ALA A 26 -8.84 -12.81 -10.12
C ALA A 26 -9.75 -11.99 -11.05
N PRO A 27 -9.38 -10.76 -11.43
CA PRO A 27 -10.21 -9.97 -12.33
C PRO A 27 -10.35 -10.64 -13.71
N ASN A 28 -11.59 -10.77 -14.21
CA ASN A 28 -11.95 -11.62 -15.36
C ASN A 28 -11.69 -10.99 -16.75
N SER A 29 -11.53 -9.66 -16.83
CA SER A 29 -11.06 -8.93 -18.02
C SER A 29 -10.60 -7.54 -17.54
N VAL A 30 -9.29 -7.29 -17.58
CA VAL A 30 -8.63 -6.44 -16.59
C VAL A 30 -8.06 -5.15 -17.18
N HIS A 31 -8.39 -4.00 -16.59
CA HIS A 31 -7.49 -2.85 -16.60
C HIS A 31 -6.36 -3.10 -15.60
N TRP A 32 -5.42 -3.99 -15.97
CA TRP A 32 -4.28 -4.35 -15.12
C TRP A 32 -3.46 -3.13 -14.73
N ASP A 33 -3.48 -2.12 -15.58
CA ASP A 33 -2.84 -0.83 -15.39
C ASP A 33 -3.34 -0.13 -14.11
N ASN A 34 -4.64 -0.15 -13.82
CA ASN A 34 -5.19 0.40 -12.58
C ASN A 34 -4.67 -0.35 -11.34
N ILE A 35 -4.55 -1.69 -11.43
CA ILE A 35 -4.04 -2.52 -10.33
C ILE A 35 -2.56 -2.20 -10.07
N LYS A 36 -1.74 -2.13 -11.14
CA LYS A 36 -0.32 -1.81 -11.05
C LYS A 36 -0.10 -0.43 -10.44
N THR A 37 -0.84 0.57 -10.92
CA THR A 37 -0.80 1.94 -10.38
C THR A 37 -1.18 1.95 -8.91
N GLN A 38 -2.29 1.33 -8.53
CA GLN A 38 -2.76 1.37 -7.15
C GLN A 38 -1.81 0.65 -6.19
N LEU A 39 -1.25 -0.51 -6.55
CA LEU A 39 -0.28 -1.22 -5.71
C LEU A 39 0.96 -0.35 -5.44
N ASP A 40 1.49 0.28 -6.49
CA ASP A 40 2.68 1.10 -6.37
C ASP A 40 2.43 2.40 -5.60
N LEU A 41 1.24 3.03 -5.76
CA LEU A 41 0.84 4.20 -4.98
C LEU A 41 0.63 3.88 -3.48
N VAL A 42 0.05 2.72 -3.15
CA VAL A 42 -0.08 2.30 -1.75
C VAL A 42 1.29 2.03 -1.12
N LEU A 43 2.20 1.39 -1.87
CA LEU A 43 3.59 1.23 -1.43
C LEU A 43 4.30 2.58 -1.26
N LEU A 44 4.09 3.52 -2.18
CA LEU A 44 4.64 4.88 -2.09
C LEU A 44 4.15 5.59 -0.83
N ALA A 45 2.84 5.56 -0.56
CA ALA A 45 2.26 6.17 0.64
C ALA A 45 2.82 5.54 1.93
N LEU A 46 2.99 4.22 1.97
CA LEU A 46 3.58 3.55 3.12
C LEU A 46 5.07 3.91 3.29
N GLU A 47 5.83 3.92 2.19
CA GLU A 47 7.25 4.32 2.13
C GLU A 47 7.45 5.74 2.67
N THR A 48 6.66 6.71 2.21
CA THR A 48 6.84 8.12 2.59
C THR A 48 6.32 8.44 3.99
N LEU A 49 5.30 7.72 4.48
CA LEU A 49 4.84 7.88 5.87
C LEU A 49 5.82 7.30 6.89
N THR A 50 6.43 6.15 6.58
CA THR A 50 7.17 5.34 7.56
C THR A 50 8.69 5.41 7.41
N GLY A 51 9.18 5.89 6.26
CA GLY A 51 10.59 5.89 5.91
C GLY A 51 11.16 4.52 5.53
N ILE A 52 10.32 3.49 5.36
CA ILE A 52 10.79 2.15 5.01
C ILE A 52 11.31 2.10 3.57
N GLY A 53 12.43 1.42 3.38
CA GLY A 53 13.01 1.18 2.06
C GLY A 53 12.66 -0.18 1.46
N SER A 54 13.21 -0.43 0.27
CA SER A 54 13.12 -1.74 -0.41
C SER A 54 13.66 -2.90 0.41
N GLU A 55 14.60 -2.66 1.33
CA GLU A 55 15.11 -3.70 2.23
C GLU A 55 14.00 -4.25 3.15
N ALA A 56 13.19 -3.38 3.73
CA ALA A 56 12.07 -3.81 4.56
C ALA A 56 11.04 -4.62 3.76
N MET A 57 10.83 -4.26 2.48
CA MET A 57 9.93 -5.00 1.57
C MET A 57 10.47 -6.39 1.23
N LEU A 58 11.79 -6.52 1.00
CA LEU A 58 12.41 -7.83 0.76
C LEU A 58 12.39 -8.69 2.03
N GLN A 59 12.67 -8.12 3.19
CA GLN A 59 12.54 -8.83 4.47
C GLN A 59 11.09 -9.28 4.70
N ALA A 60 10.09 -8.45 4.39
CA ALA A 60 8.70 -8.86 4.44
C ALA A 60 8.41 -10.04 3.49
N ALA A 61 8.98 -10.05 2.28
CA ALA A 61 8.83 -11.18 1.36
C ALA A 61 9.41 -12.48 1.95
N VAL A 62 10.58 -12.44 2.58
CA VAL A 62 11.18 -13.58 3.29
C VAL A 62 10.28 -14.06 4.43
N GLN A 63 9.83 -13.15 5.29
CA GLN A 63 8.98 -13.48 6.45
C GLN A 63 7.61 -14.07 6.05
N LEU A 64 7.17 -13.81 4.82
CA LEU A 64 5.91 -14.30 4.25
C LEU A 64 6.08 -15.50 3.33
N ASP A 65 7.30 -16.03 3.14
CA ASP A 65 7.62 -17.11 2.19
C ASP A 65 7.26 -16.76 0.72
N LEU A 66 7.52 -15.51 0.32
CA LEU A 66 7.20 -14.94 -1.00
C LEU A 66 8.44 -14.71 -1.87
N GLU A 67 9.61 -15.21 -1.47
CA GLU A 67 10.88 -15.03 -2.21
C GLU A 67 10.82 -15.61 -3.63
N SER A 68 10.00 -16.64 -3.87
CA SER A 68 9.76 -17.17 -5.21
C SER A 68 9.10 -16.16 -6.18
N ARG A 69 8.45 -15.11 -5.63
CA ARG A 69 7.76 -14.05 -6.40
C ARG A 69 8.50 -12.71 -6.33
N VAL A 70 9.16 -12.42 -5.21
CA VAL A 70 9.95 -11.21 -5.00
C VAL A 70 11.35 -11.60 -4.47
N PRO A 71 12.21 -12.20 -5.30
CA PRO A 71 13.47 -12.80 -4.85
C PRO A 71 14.55 -11.78 -4.50
N ASP A 72 14.53 -10.63 -5.14
CA ASP A 72 15.61 -9.64 -5.01
C ASP A 72 15.13 -8.21 -5.30
N ARG A 73 16.04 -7.26 -5.06
CA ARG A 73 15.79 -5.83 -5.25
C ARG A 73 15.44 -5.47 -6.70
N VAL A 74 16.02 -6.17 -7.68
CA VAL A 74 15.76 -5.92 -9.11
C VAL A 74 14.36 -6.40 -9.48
N ALA A 75 13.93 -7.56 -8.98
CA ALA A 75 12.59 -8.08 -9.14
C ALA A 75 11.57 -7.13 -8.52
N LEU A 76 11.77 -6.70 -7.27
CA LEU A 76 10.91 -5.72 -6.61
C LEU A 76 10.84 -4.39 -7.39
N TRP A 77 11.98 -3.88 -7.82
CA TRP A 77 12.03 -2.68 -8.66
C TRP A 77 11.24 -2.86 -9.95
N ARG A 78 11.42 -3.98 -10.66
CA ARG A 78 10.67 -4.30 -11.90
C ARG A 78 9.15 -4.38 -11.65
N LEU A 79 8.71 -4.91 -10.51
CA LEU A 79 7.29 -4.94 -10.15
C LEU A 79 6.74 -3.53 -9.97
N ARG A 80 7.47 -2.64 -9.28
CA ARG A 80 7.08 -1.23 -9.12
C ARG A 80 7.09 -0.48 -10.46
N GLN A 81 8.03 -0.79 -11.35
CA GLN A 81 8.09 -0.25 -12.71
C GLN A 81 6.98 -0.79 -13.64
N SER A 82 6.16 -1.74 -13.20
CA SER A 82 5.00 -2.17 -13.97
C SER A 82 3.90 -1.09 -13.99
N ASN A 83 3.88 -0.17 -13.02
CA ASN A 83 2.98 0.98 -13.02
C ASN A 83 3.17 1.80 -14.32
N PRO A 84 2.12 1.96 -15.15
CA PRO A 84 2.19 2.69 -16.42
C PRO A 84 2.52 4.17 -16.26
N LEU A 85 2.28 4.75 -15.07
CA LEU A 85 2.59 6.15 -14.79
C LEU A 85 4.06 6.37 -14.45
N ARG A 86 4.91 5.35 -14.32
CA ARG A 86 6.32 5.51 -13.93
C ARG A 86 7.16 6.17 -15.03
N LYS A 87 8.04 7.11 -14.64
CA LYS A 87 9.02 7.72 -15.55
C LYS A 87 9.87 6.65 -16.24
N GLY A 88 10.01 6.74 -17.57
CA GLY A 88 10.90 5.90 -18.37
C GLY A 88 10.31 4.56 -18.83
N GLN A 89 10.82 3.43 -18.32
CA GLN A 89 10.41 2.09 -18.78
C GLN A 89 9.09 1.58 -18.16
N GLY A 90 8.27 2.47 -17.61
CA GLY A 90 6.97 2.19 -17.00
C GLY A 90 6.07 1.34 -17.90
N GLY A 91 5.28 0.44 -17.30
CA GLY A 91 4.30 -0.38 -18.02
C GLY A 91 4.85 -1.53 -18.87
N ARG A 92 6.18 -1.62 -19.09
CA ARG A 92 6.79 -2.66 -19.94
C ARG A 92 6.77 -4.06 -19.32
N LYS A 93 6.84 -4.17 -17.99
CA LYS A 93 6.69 -5.46 -17.29
C LYS A 93 5.22 -5.81 -17.16
N LYS A 94 4.86 -7.03 -17.56
CA LYS A 94 3.60 -7.66 -17.16
C LYS A 94 3.72 -8.06 -15.69
N LEU A 95 2.91 -7.43 -14.84
CA LEU A 95 2.64 -7.89 -13.48
C LEU A 95 1.62 -9.02 -13.58
N ASP A 96 1.93 -10.20 -13.08
CA ASP A 96 0.95 -11.29 -13.01
C ASP A 96 0.13 -11.26 -11.71
N VAL A 97 -0.89 -12.11 -11.64
CA VAL A 97 -1.82 -12.19 -10.50
C VAL A 97 -1.10 -12.60 -9.21
N GLU A 98 -0.12 -13.50 -9.30
CA GLU A 98 0.59 -14.05 -8.14
C GLU A 98 1.57 -13.01 -7.58
N GLU A 99 2.28 -12.30 -8.46
CA GLU A 99 3.11 -11.15 -8.10
C GLU A 99 2.27 -10.02 -7.47
N ALA A 100 1.07 -9.75 -7.99
CA ALA A 100 0.16 -8.76 -7.42
C ALA A 100 -0.32 -9.17 -6.01
N ARG A 101 -0.70 -10.44 -5.82
CA ARG A 101 -1.06 -10.99 -4.49
C ARG A 101 0.09 -10.92 -3.51
N ALA A 102 1.32 -11.22 -3.95
CA ALA A 102 2.51 -11.10 -3.12
C ALA A 102 2.71 -9.66 -2.63
N LEU A 103 2.57 -8.67 -3.53
CA LEU A 103 2.64 -7.26 -3.16
C LEU A 103 1.54 -6.86 -2.16
N VAL A 104 0.30 -7.36 -2.32
CA VAL A 104 -0.78 -7.13 -1.35
C VAL A 104 -0.39 -7.60 0.05
N LEU A 105 0.16 -8.81 0.17
CA LEU A 105 0.55 -9.34 1.47
C LEU A 105 1.72 -8.57 2.07
N ILE A 106 2.73 -8.20 1.26
CA ILE A 106 3.87 -7.37 1.71
C ILE A 106 3.38 -6.02 2.23
N ILE A 107 2.50 -5.33 1.48
CA ILE A 107 1.89 -4.05 1.91
C ILE A 107 1.19 -4.22 3.26
N CYS A 108 0.30 -5.20 3.38
CA CYS A 108 -0.48 -5.40 4.61
C CYS A 108 0.38 -5.79 5.80
N TYR A 109 1.43 -6.59 5.58
CA TYR A 109 2.38 -6.96 6.61
C TYR A 109 3.14 -5.74 7.14
N LEU A 110 3.69 -4.91 6.26
CA LEU A 110 4.41 -3.69 6.63
C LEU A 110 3.47 -2.65 7.27
N ALA A 111 2.27 -2.46 6.70
CA ALA A 111 1.27 -1.57 7.28
C ALA A 111 0.88 -2.01 8.70
N LYS A 112 0.79 -3.32 8.96
CA LYS A 112 0.55 -3.84 10.32
C LYS A 112 1.72 -3.55 11.26
N GLN A 113 2.97 -3.65 10.81
CA GLN A 113 4.15 -3.31 11.63
C GLN A 113 4.19 -1.82 12.01
N HIS A 114 3.70 -0.93 11.14
CA HIS A 114 3.65 0.51 11.35
C HIS A 114 2.27 1.04 11.78
N GLN A 115 1.39 0.16 12.28
CA GLN A 115 -0.02 0.49 12.53
C GLN A 115 -0.21 1.64 13.52
N GLU A 116 0.62 1.74 14.57
CA GLU A 116 0.55 2.83 15.55
C GLU A 116 0.80 4.19 14.90
N LEU A 117 1.80 4.30 14.02
CA LEU A 117 2.11 5.53 13.29
C LEU A 117 0.98 5.88 12.33
N ILE A 118 0.45 4.89 11.60
CA ILE A 118 -0.67 5.09 10.67
C ILE A 118 -1.91 5.58 11.41
N ARG A 119 -2.26 4.97 12.55
CA ARG A 119 -3.38 5.41 13.40
C ARG A 119 -3.18 6.82 13.93
N ARG A 120 -1.96 7.16 14.37
CA ARG A 120 -1.64 8.51 14.83
C ARG A 120 -1.80 9.55 13.72
N ALA A 121 -1.32 9.25 12.51
CA ALA A 121 -1.44 10.15 11.37
C ALA A 121 -2.91 10.39 10.99
N VAL A 122 -3.72 9.32 10.91
CA VAL A 122 -5.17 9.49 10.64
C VAL A 122 -5.88 10.23 11.77
N GLY A 123 -5.56 9.94 13.05
CA GLY A 123 -6.14 10.67 14.17
C GLY A 123 -5.79 12.17 14.16
N LEU A 124 -4.57 12.54 13.73
CA LEU A 124 -4.22 13.95 13.49
C LEU A 124 -5.03 14.55 12.34
N LEU A 125 -5.27 13.79 11.26
CA LEU A 125 -6.05 14.26 10.13
C LEU A 125 -7.50 14.56 10.56
N GLU A 126 -8.11 13.67 11.34
CA GLU A 126 -9.42 13.87 11.95
C GLU A 126 -9.45 15.12 12.83
N GLN A 127 -8.45 15.30 13.71
CA GLN A 127 -8.33 16.49 14.56
C GLN A 127 -8.17 17.78 13.76
N MET A 128 -7.42 17.80 12.65
CA MET A 128 -7.29 18.99 11.82
C MET A 128 -8.62 19.33 11.16
N ALA A 129 -9.34 18.33 10.63
CA ALA A 129 -10.65 18.51 10.03
C ALA A 129 -11.69 19.03 11.04
N GLU A 130 -11.74 18.47 12.26
CA GLU A 130 -12.66 18.93 13.32
C GLU A 130 -12.45 20.40 13.71
N ASN A 131 -11.21 20.88 13.62
CA ASN A 131 -10.84 22.26 13.94
C ASN A 131 -10.86 23.21 12.74
N ASN A 132 -11.32 22.76 11.56
CA ASN A 132 -11.24 23.50 10.28
C ASN A 132 -9.81 24.01 9.97
N ARG A 133 -8.81 23.16 10.24
CA ARG A 133 -7.41 23.43 9.97
C ARG A 133 -6.92 22.59 8.81
N GLU A 134 -5.99 23.15 8.06
CA GLU A 134 -5.36 22.44 6.95
C GLU A 134 -4.45 21.30 7.47
N PRO A 135 -4.47 20.11 6.85
CA PRO A 135 -3.67 18.95 7.28
C PRO A 135 -2.17 19.24 7.41
N HIS A 136 -1.59 20.00 6.49
CA HIS A 136 -0.15 20.34 6.48
C HIS A 136 0.29 21.15 7.71
N GLN A 137 -0.64 21.74 8.47
CA GLN A 137 -0.31 22.48 9.69
C GLN A 137 0.09 21.57 10.87
N ALA A 138 -0.23 20.27 10.80
CA ALA A 138 0.28 19.29 11.73
C ALA A 138 1.60 18.72 11.18
N ALA A 139 2.71 18.86 11.92
CA ALA A 139 4.04 18.49 11.45
C ALA A 139 4.12 17.10 10.80
N LEU A 140 3.57 16.06 11.45
CA LEU A 140 3.57 14.69 10.91
C LEU A 140 2.84 14.59 9.56
N LEU A 141 1.74 15.31 9.38
CA LEU A 141 0.97 15.29 8.13
C LEU A 141 1.65 16.14 7.06
N GLY A 142 2.19 17.31 7.42
CA GLY A 142 2.99 18.14 6.52
C GLY A 142 4.19 17.37 5.96
N ASP A 143 5.00 16.78 6.84
CA ASP A 143 6.17 15.98 6.45
C ASP A 143 5.79 14.82 5.53
N TYR A 144 4.67 14.12 5.83
CA TYR A 144 4.16 13.03 5.01
C TYR A 144 3.70 13.50 3.62
N ILE A 145 2.92 14.58 3.56
CA ILE A 145 2.39 15.16 2.31
C ILE A 145 3.57 15.61 1.44
N ASP A 146 4.51 16.36 2.00
CA ASP A 146 5.69 16.84 1.28
C ASP A 146 6.52 15.67 0.74
N ALA A 147 6.81 14.67 1.59
CA ALA A 147 7.53 13.48 1.17
C ALA A 147 6.78 12.71 0.06
N PHE A 148 5.46 12.57 0.16
CA PHE A 148 4.65 11.91 -0.85
C PHE A 148 4.67 12.66 -2.18
N CYS A 149 4.38 13.97 -2.18
CA CYS A 149 4.34 14.80 -3.37
C CYS A 149 5.68 14.81 -4.10
N ASN A 150 6.78 15.03 -3.37
CA ASN A 150 8.13 15.01 -3.94
C ASN A 150 8.46 13.64 -4.55
N THR A 151 8.23 12.57 -3.79
CA THR A 151 8.56 11.21 -4.26
C THR A 151 7.68 10.77 -5.43
N TYR A 152 6.42 11.24 -5.50
CA TYR A 152 5.54 11.02 -6.65
C TYR A 152 6.10 11.72 -7.89
N GLN A 153 6.40 13.03 -7.81
CA GLN A 153 6.88 13.83 -8.93
C GLN A 153 8.25 13.36 -9.47
N GLU A 154 9.12 12.86 -8.60
CA GLU A 154 10.38 12.25 -9.00
C GLU A 154 10.20 10.96 -9.81
N ARG A 155 9.12 10.21 -9.55
CA ARG A 155 8.97 8.81 -9.99
C ARG A 155 7.92 8.60 -11.07
N MET A 156 6.89 9.44 -11.13
CA MET A 156 5.79 9.34 -12.10
C MET A 156 5.99 10.33 -13.23
N GLU A 157 5.68 9.94 -14.47
CA GLU A 157 5.71 10.84 -15.63
C GLU A 157 4.98 12.14 -15.28
N GLU A 158 5.58 13.25 -15.70
CA GLU A 158 4.94 14.55 -15.59
C GLU A 158 3.79 14.56 -16.58
N ASP A 159 2.61 14.17 -16.10
CA ASP A 159 1.39 14.66 -16.71
C ASP A 159 1.35 16.16 -16.40
N GLU A 160 1.29 17.01 -17.42
CA GLU A 160 1.28 18.49 -17.30
C GLU A 160 0.09 19.03 -16.46
N THR A 161 -0.71 18.14 -15.86
CA THR A 161 -2.06 18.36 -15.38
C THR A 161 -2.28 18.09 -13.89
N ILE A 162 -1.39 17.37 -13.18
CA ILE A 162 -1.61 17.06 -11.76
C ILE A 162 -1.09 18.18 -10.86
N SER A 163 -2.02 18.85 -10.20
CA SER A 163 -1.75 19.91 -9.21
C SER A 163 -1.23 19.36 -7.87
N THR A 164 -0.52 20.20 -7.12
CA THR A 164 -0.12 19.89 -5.73
C THR A 164 -1.31 19.57 -4.84
N ASP A 165 -2.45 20.25 -5.06
CA ASP A 165 -3.67 20.00 -4.31
C ASP A 165 -4.19 18.58 -4.59
N GLU A 166 -4.24 18.15 -5.85
CA GLU A 166 -4.64 16.78 -6.21
C GLU A 166 -3.71 15.72 -5.63
N LEU A 167 -2.39 15.96 -5.63
CA LEU A 167 -1.43 15.06 -4.97
C LEU A 167 -1.63 15.00 -3.47
N THR A 168 -1.93 16.13 -2.84
CA THR A 168 -2.23 16.20 -1.41
C THR A 168 -3.49 15.39 -1.08
N HIS A 169 -4.55 15.55 -1.87
CA HIS A 169 -5.77 14.76 -1.72
C HIS A 169 -5.53 13.27 -1.94
N LEU A 170 -4.72 12.89 -2.93
CA LEU A 170 -4.32 11.52 -3.18
C LEU A 170 -3.53 10.94 -2.01
N ALA A 171 -2.56 11.67 -1.47
CA ALA A 171 -1.77 11.27 -0.30
C ALA A 171 -2.68 10.98 0.90
N LEU A 172 -3.57 11.92 1.24
CA LEU A 172 -4.49 11.77 2.37
C LEU A 172 -5.49 10.62 2.18
N LYS A 173 -6.00 10.42 0.97
CA LYS A 173 -6.82 9.26 0.63
C LYS A 173 -6.05 7.95 0.83
N LEU A 174 -4.81 7.88 0.36
CA LEU A 174 -3.97 6.69 0.51
C LEU A 174 -3.59 6.43 1.97
N LEU A 175 -3.37 7.47 2.78
CA LEU A 175 -3.17 7.36 4.22
C LEU A 175 -4.35 6.65 4.90
N ILE A 176 -5.57 7.04 4.55
CA ILE A 176 -6.80 6.39 5.03
C ILE A 176 -6.92 4.95 4.51
N ASP A 177 -6.65 4.71 3.23
CA ASP A 177 -6.64 3.36 2.65
C ASP A 177 -5.64 2.44 3.41
N VAL A 178 -4.42 2.93 3.70
CA VAL A 178 -3.38 2.20 4.45
C VAL A 178 -3.81 1.88 5.88
N LEU A 179 -4.60 2.75 6.55
CA LEU A 179 -5.20 2.44 7.84
C LEU A 179 -6.07 1.17 7.77
N PHE A 180 -6.93 1.06 6.74
CA PHE A 180 -7.75 -0.14 6.56
C PHE A 180 -6.93 -1.38 6.21
N TYR A 181 -5.84 -1.22 5.46
CA TYR A 181 -4.96 -2.34 5.09
C TYR A 181 -4.07 -2.81 6.25
N SER A 182 -3.82 -1.97 7.27
CA SER A 182 -3.08 -2.34 8.49
C SER A 182 -3.87 -3.24 9.46
N SER A 183 -5.19 -3.37 9.26
CA SER A 183 -6.09 -4.04 10.21
C SER A 183 -6.35 -5.51 9.84
N PRO A 184 -6.89 -6.34 10.76
CA PRO A 184 -7.18 -7.75 10.46
C PRO A 184 -8.09 -7.91 9.24
N GLY A 185 -7.68 -8.73 8.26
CA GLY A 185 -8.38 -8.87 6.97
C GLY A 185 -8.04 -7.78 5.95
N GLY A 186 -7.01 -6.96 6.21
CA GLY A 186 -6.55 -5.90 5.32
C GLY A 186 -6.17 -6.40 3.92
N HIS A 187 -5.58 -7.59 3.81
CA HIS A 187 -5.21 -8.21 2.54
C HIS A 187 -6.44 -8.46 1.64
N ARG A 188 -7.52 -8.98 2.23
CA ARG A 188 -8.81 -9.18 1.54
C ARG A 188 -9.44 -7.86 1.11
N ARG A 189 -9.40 -6.84 1.98
CA ARG A 189 -9.89 -5.49 1.63
C ARG A 189 -9.12 -4.88 0.47
N LEU A 190 -7.78 -4.91 0.53
CA LEU A 190 -6.93 -4.39 -0.52
C LEU A 190 -7.17 -5.13 -1.84
N TRP A 191 -7.17 -6.46 -1.82
CA TRP A 191 -7.40 -7.25 -3.04
C TRP A 191 -8.77 -6.98 -3.68
N LEU A 192 -9.84 -6.90 -2.88
CA LEU A 192 -11.17 -6.55 -3.38
C LEU A 192 -11.24 -5.12 -3.90
N ALA A 193 -10.57 -4.16 -3.24
CA ALA A 193 -10.51 -2.77 -3.72
C ALA A 193 -9.77 -2.66 -5.07
N LEU A 194 -8.70 -3.46 -5.26
CA LEU A 194 -7.99 -3.54 -6.54
C LEU A 194 -8.88 -4.11 -7.65
N ILE A 195 -9.64 -5.19 -7.36
CA ILE A 195 -10.58 -5.77 -8.32
C ILE A 195 -11.68 -4.75 -8.67
N ASP A 196 -12.33 -4.14 -7.68
CA ASP A 196 -13.42 -3.17 -7.89
C ASP A 196 -12.96 -1.97 -8.74
N ARG A 197 -11.81 -1.36 -8.41
CA ARG A 197 -11.24 -0.23 -9.18
C ARG A 197 -10.73 -0.63 -10.57
N SER A 198 -10.45 -1.91 -10.82
CA SER A 198 -10.09 -2.38 -12.17
C SER A 198 -11.29 -2.52 -13.10
N THR A 199 -12.52 -2.46 -12.57
CA THR A 199 -13.77 -2.66 -13.32
C THR A 199 -14.58 -1.38 -13.54
N LYS A 200 -14.27 -0.30 -12.80
CA LYS A 200 -14.95 0.99 -12.90
C LYS A 200 -14.14 1.93 -13.81
N PHE A 201 -14.80 2.43 -14.85
CA PHE A 201 -14.32 3.47 -15.77
C PHE A 201 -14.71 4.86 -15.25
#